data_AF-A0A9D5I2R2-F1
#
_entry.id   AF-A0A9D5I2R2-F1
#
_cell.length_a   1.000
_cell.length_b   1.000
_cell.length_c   1.000
_cell.angle_alpha   90.00
_cell.angle_beta   90.00
_cell.angle_gamma   90.00
#
_symmetry.space_group_name_H-M   'P 1'
#
loop_
_entity.id
_entity.type
_entity.pdbx_description
1 polymer ?
#
loop_
_entity_poly.entity_id
_entity_poly.type
_entity_poly.pdbx_seq_one_letter_code
_entity_poly.pdbx_strand_id
1 'polypeptide(L)' 'MIERELKLLLNANALKHVQVSYAVMSNGYMIVADGNPLETTKREIREFKTLDTAAKFLFRIGIANFAVKLNTSG' A
#
# COMPACT_ATOMS: atom_id res chain seq x y z
N MET A 1 -1.27 -8.42 -4.71
CA MET A 1 -2.27 -7.75 -5.58
C MET A 1 -1.61 -6.65 -6.40
N ILE A 2 -1.81 -6.56 -7.71
CA ILE A 2 -1.21 -5.52 -8.56
C ILE A 2 -2.04 -4.23 -8.61
N GLU A 3 -1.43 -3.11 -9.06
CA GLU A 3 -2.09 -1.79 -9.14
C GLU A 3 -3.42 -1.80 -9.92
N ARG A 4 -3.52 -2.60 -10.98
CA ARG A 4 -4.76 -2.73 -11.77
C ARG A 4 -5.91 -3.33 -10.95
N GLU A 5 -5.62 -4.38 -10.20
CA GLU A 5 -6.60 -5.06 -9.33
C GLU A 5 -7.05 -4.11 -8.20
N LEU A 6 -6.11 -3.39 -7.60
CA LEU A 6 -6.40 -2.37 -6.59
C LEU A 6 -7.36 -1.30 -7.11
N LYS A 7 -7.12 -0.76 -8.32
CA LYS A 7 -8.02 0.22 -8.94
C LYS A 7 -9.40 -0.34 -9.24
N LEU A 8 -9.49 -1.61 -9.67
CA LEU A 8 -10.78 -2.26 -9.89
C LEU A 8 -11.58 -2.38 -8.60
N LEU A 9 -10.94 -2.83 -7.51
CA LEU A 9 -11.58 -2.92 -6.20
C LEU A 9 -11.96 -1.55 -5.64
N LEU A 10 -11.13 -0.53 -5.87
CA LEU A 10 -11.44 0.85 -5.49
C LEU A 10 -12.68 1.37 -6.23
N ASN A 11 -12.73 1.21 -7.55
CA ASN A 11 -13.85 1.66 -8.38
C ASN A 11 -15.15 0.91 -8.06
N ALA A 12 -15.05 -0.35 -7.64
CA ALA A 12 -16.18 -1.14 -7.16
C ALA A 12 -16.57 -0.82 -5.70
N ASN A 13 -15.88 0.12 -5.05
CA ASN A 13 -16.03 0.45 -3.63
C ASN A 13 -15.95 -0.78 -2.71
N ALA A 14 -15.11 -1.75 -3.10
CA ALA A 14 -14.95 -3.04 -2.45
C ALA A 14 -13.76 -3.09 -1.48
N LEU A 15 -12.86 -2.10 -1.53
CA LEU A 15 -11.75 -1.96 -0.59
C LEU A 15 -12.26 -1.54 0.79
N LYS A 16 -11.96 -2.32 1.82
CA LYS A 16 -12.39 -2.03 3.20
C LYS A 16 -11.30 -1.33 4.00
N HIS A 17 -10.06 -1.80 3.89
CA HIS A 17 -8.93 -1.32 4.66
C HIS A 17 -7.71 -1.15 3.78
N VAL A 18 -7.16 0.06 3.77
CA VAL A 18 -5.88 0.36 3.13
C VAL A 18 -4.94 0.88 4.20
N GLN A 19 -3.75 0.28 4.27
CA GLN A 19 -2.73 0.69 5.21
C GLN A 19 -1.35 0.74 4.55
N VAL A 20 -0.52 1.66 5.03
CA VAL A 20 0.92 1.68 4.75
C VAL A 20 1.61 1.02 5.93
N SER A 21 2.34 -0.06 5.70
CA SER A 21 3.07 -0.79 6.74
C SER A 21 4.57 -0.56 6.57
N TYR A 22 5.29 -0.34 7.67
CA TYR A 22 6.75 -0.31 7.66
C TYR A 22 7.32 -1.73 7.59
N ALA A 23 8.07 -2.03 6.53
CA ALA A 23 8.72 -3.31 6.30
C ALA A 23 10.18 -3.21 6.79
N VAL A 24 10.43 -3.73 8.00
CA VAL A 24 11.73 -3.66 8.70
C VAL A 24 12.85 -4.32 7.89
N MET A 25 12.57 -5.44 7.21
CA MET A 25 13.58 -6.14 6.41
C MET A 25 14.01 -5.38 5.16
N SER A 26 13.18 -4.44 4.68
CA SER A 26 13.39 -3.72 3.42
C SER A 26 13.83 -2.27 3.62
N ASN A 27 13.93 -1.80 4.87
CA ASN A 27 14.11 -0.37 5.19
C ASN A 27 13.16 0.55 4.40
N GLY A 28 11.90 0.12 4.29
CA GLY A 28 10.92 0.77 3.43
C GLY A 28 9.49 0.62 3.91
N TYR A 29 8.58 1.17 3.13
CA TYR A 29 7.14 1.12 3.34
C TYR A 29 6.49 0.29 2.25
N MET A 30 5.47 -0.47 2.60
CA MET A 30 4.64 -1.19 1.63
C MET A 30 3.18 -0.83 1.84
N ILE A 31 2.42 -0.85 0.75
CA ILE A 31 0.96 -0.67 0.81
C ILE A 31 0.33 -2.05 0.95
N VAL A 32 -0.59 -2.18 1.90
CA VAL A 32 -1.40 -3.38 2.12
C VAL A 32 -2.86 -2.98 2.03
N ALA A 33 -3.61 -3.64 1.16
CA ALA A 33 -5.04 -3.42 0.96
C ALA A 33 -5.78 -4.73 1.23
N ASP A 34 -6.71 -4.71 2.19
CA ASP A 34 -7.47 -5.86 2.66
C ASP A 34 -6.59 -7.09 2.96
N GLY A 35 -5.45 -6.85 3.63
CA GLY A 35 -4.47 -7.89 3.98
C GLY A 35 -3.55 -8.32 2.83
N ASN A 36 -3.75 -7.81 1.61
CA ASN A 36 -2.93 -8.16 0.45
C ASN A 36 -1.89 -7.06 0.17
N PRO A 37 -0.59 -7.38 0.12
CA PRO A 37 0.43 -6.41 -0.26
C PRO A 37 0.25 -5.99 -1.72
N LEU A 38 0.52 -4.71 -1.98
CA LEU A 38 0.60 -4.17 -3.33
C LEU A 38 1.86 -4.71 -4.00
N GLU A 39 1.69 -5.22 -5.22
CA GLU A 39 2.74 -5.84 -6.01
C GLU A 39 3.01 -5.03 -7.29
N THR A 40 4.21 -5.21 -7.82
CA THR A 40 4.57 -4.83 -9.19
C THR A 40 3.92 -5.78 -10.20
N THR A 41 3.97 -5.44 -11.48
CA THR A 41 3.52 -6.35 -12.56
C THR A 41 4.31 -7.67 -12.60
N LYS A 42 5.50 -7.71 -11.99
CA LYS A 42 6.33 -8.92 -11.83
C LYS A 42 5.98 -9.75 -10.59
N ARG A 43 4.90 -9.40 -9.86
CA ARG A 43 4.47 -10.06 -8.61
C ARG A 43 5.44 -9.90 -7.44
N GLU A 44 6.34 -8.93 -7.50
CA GLU A 44 7.20 -8.55 -6.38
C GLU A 44 6.47 -7.53 -5.49
N ILE A 45 6.67 -7.57 -4.17
CA ILE A 45 6.10 -6.57 -3.26
C ILE A 45 6.62 -5.19 -3.67
N ARG A 46 5.70 -4.25 -3.85
CA ARG A 46 6.04 -2.88 -4.19
C ARG A 46 6.46 -2.13 -2.93
N GLU A 47 7.74 -1.81 -2.87
CA GLU A 47 8.34 -1.07 -1.78
C GLU A 47 8.48 0.42 -2.11
N PHE A 48 8.35 1.23 -1.08
CA PHE A 48 8.47 2.69 -1.13
C PHE A 48 9.52 3.12 -0.12
N LYS A 49 10.49 3.93 -0.56
CA LYS A 49 11.56 4.41 0.32
C LYS A 49 11.05 5.27 1.48
N THR A 50 9.96 6.02 1.28
CA THR A 50 9.40 6.93 2.28
C THR A 50 7.88 6.80 2.36
N LEU A 51 7.33 7.11 3.54
CA LEU A 51 5.88 7.20 3.75
C LEU A 51 5.25 8.24 2.81
N ASP A 52 5.90 9.38 2.60
CA ASP A 52 5.45 10.42 1.67
C ASP A 52 5.28 9.89 0.23
N THR A 53 6.23 9.08 -0.25
CA THR A 53 6.12 8.48 -1.60
C THR A 53 4.96 7.49 -1.68
N ALA A 54 4.74 6.69 -0.63
CA ALA A 54 3.59 5.78 -0.55
C ALA A 54 2.26 6.54 -0.50
N ALA A 55 2.18 7.61 0.29
CA ALA A 55 1.00 8.46 0.40
C ALA A 55 0.67 9.16 -0.93
N LYS A 56 1.66 9.74 -1.61
CA LYS A 56 1.50 10.34 -2.95
C LYS A 56 1.00 9.32 -3.97
N PHE A 57 1.51 8.09 -3.89
CA PHE A 57 1.04 7.02 -4.75
C PHE A 57 -0.44 6.70 -4.51
N LEU A 58 -0.84 6.52 -3.24
CA LEU A 58 -2.24 6.28 -2.84
C LEU A 58 -3.17 7.40 -3.31
N PHE A 59 -2.76 8.66 -3.11
CA PHE A 59 -3.54 9.82 -3.52
C PHE A 59 -3.74 9.85 -5.04
N ARG A 60 -2.68 9.58 -5.83
CA ARG A 60 -2.74 9.53 -7.30
C ARG A 60 -3.71 8.47 -7.82
N ILE A 61 -3.94 7.38 -7.07
CA ILE A 61 -4.87 6.33 -7.46
C ILE A 61 -6.28 6.52 -6.88
N GLY A 62 -6.53 7.61 -6.15
CA GLY A 62 -7.85 7.95 -5.60
C GLY A 62 -8.09 7.50 -4.15
N ILE A 63 -7.06 7.07 -3.43
CA ILE A 63 -7.16 6.67 -2.02
C ILE A 63 -6.66 7.82 -1.14
N ALA A 64 -7.60 8.54 -0.52
CA ALA A 64 -7.29 9.65 0.38
C ALA A 64 -7.26 9.25 1.86
N ASN A 65 -7.94 8.15 2.22
CA ASN A 65 -8.03 7.65 3.59
C ASN A 65 -7.28 6.32 3.70
N PHE A 66 -6.26 6.26 4.55
CA PHE A 66 -5.49 5.05 4.83
C PHE A 66 -4.89 5.13 6.24
N ALA A 67 -4.62 3.96 6.83
CA ALA A 67 -3.91 3.86 8.10
C ALA A 67 -2.39 3.75 7.88
N VAL A 68 -1.60 4.15 8.87
CA VAL A 68 -0.15 3.90 8.87
C VAL A 68 0.18 2.98 10.04
N LYS A 69 0.77 1.84 9.75
CA LYS A 69 1.26 0.88 10.74
C LYS A 69 2.78 0.94 10.78
N LEU A 70 3.30 1.69 11.74
CA LEU A 70 4.73 1.74 12.05
C LEU A 70 5.07 0.53 12.93
N ASN A 71 6.22 -0.11 12.67
CA ASN A 71 6.70 -1.15 13.57
C ASN A 71 7.52 -0.50 14.68
N THR A 72 6.97 -0.44 15.89
CA THR A 72 7.64 0.12 17.08
C THR A 72 8.30 -0.99 17.89
N SER A 73 9.07 -1.86 17.23
CA SER A 73 10.00 -2.75 17.91
C SER A 73 11.14 -1.90 18.50
N GLY A 74 10.84 -1.24 19.61
CA GLY A 74 11.82 -0.65 20.52
C GLY A 74 12.35 -1.69 21.49
#